data_AF-A0A3C0EEP0-F1
#
_entry.id   AF-A0A3C0EEP0-F1
#
_cell.length_a   1.000
_cell.length_b   1.000
_cell.length_c   1.000
_cell.angle_alpha   90.00
_cell.angle_beta   90.00
_cell.angle_gamma   90.00
#
_symmetry.space_group_name_H-M   'P 1'
#
loop_
_entity.id
_entity.type
_entity.pdbx_description
1 polymer ?
#
loop_
_entity_poly.entity_id
_entity_poly.type
_entity_poly.pdbx_seq_one_letter_code
_entity_poly.pdbx_strand_id
1 'polypeptide(L)' 'LQRCLEKSGRYILLVTWETLEDHTLGFRGSPEYQGWRRLLHHFYDPFPDVEHYQVVGADYGM' A
#
# COMPACT_ATOMS: atom_id res chain seq x y z
N LEU A 1 -5.68 -0.12 -8.04
CA LEU A 1 -6.55 -0.45 -6.88
C LEU A 1 -7.34 -1.69 -7.24
N GLN A 2 -7.34 -2.70 -6.36
CA GLN A 2 -8.12 -3.92 -6.55
C GLN A 2 -9.21 -4.01 -5.48
N ARG A 3 -10.42 -4.45 -5.84
CA ARG A 3 -11.54 -4.62 -4.90
C ARG A 3 -11.68 -6.09 -4.53
N CYS A 4 -11.89 -6.39 -3.26
CA CYS A 4 -12.22 -7.74 -2.81
C CYS A 4 -13.62 -8.14 -3.31
N LEU A 5 -13.76 -9.36 -3.83
CA LEU A 5 -15.05 -9.85 -4.34
C LEU A 5 -15.97 -10.31 -3.20
N GLU A 6 -15.39 -10.87 -2.14
CA GLU A 6 -16.08 -11.48 -1.01
C GLU A 6 -16.42 -10.46 0.09
N LYS A 7 -15.63 -9.39 0.21
CA LYS A 7 -15.79 -8.36 1.25
C LYS A 7 -16.04 -7.01 0.61
N SER A 8 -17.32 -6.63 0.53
CA SER A 8 -17.73 -5.31 0.03
C SER A 8 -17.01 -4.20 0.78
N GLY A 9 -16.56 -3.17 0.06
CA GLY A 9 -15.82 -2.04 0.62
C GLY A 9 -14.34 -2.30 0.94
N ARG A 10 -13.85 -3.56 0.85
CA ARG A 10 -12.42 -3.87 1.01
C ARG A 10 -11.67 -3.71 -0.30
N TYR A 11 -10.56 -2.99 -0.26
CA TYR A 11 -9.66 -2.79 -1.39
C TYR A 11 -8.22 -3.13 -1.01
N ILE A 12 -7.42 -3.49 -2.01
CA ILE A 12 -5.96 -3.63 -1.91
C ILE A 12 -5.32 -2.58 -2.81
N LEU A 13 -4.42 -1.81 -2.22
CA LEU A 13 -3.52 -0.91 -2.93
C LEU A 13 -2.13 -1.54 -2.95
N LEU A 14 -1.66 -1.86 -4.15
CA LEU A 14 -0.30 -2.35 -4.38
C LEU A 14 0.57 -1.16 -4.79
N VAL A 15 1.68 -0.96 -4.08
CA VAL A 15 2.69 0.06 -4.39
C VAL A 15 4.04 -0.63 -4.43
N THR A 16 4.75 -0.47 -5.54
CA THR A 16 6.12 -0.99 -5.68
C THR A 16 7.09 0.05 -5.14
N TRP A 17 7.98 -0.40 -4.27
CA TRP A 17 9.08 0.40 -3.73
C TRP A 17 10.41 -0.25 -4.11
N GLU A 18 11.45 0.56 -4.26
CA GLU A 18 12.81 0.04 -4.46
C GLU A 18 13.33 -0.60 -3.16
N THR A 19 13.11 0.07 -2.03
CA THR A 19 13.46 -0.43 -0.69
C THR A 19 12.28 -0.33 0.28
N LEU A 20 12.36 -1.04 1.41
CA LEU A 20 11.37 -0.93 2.48
C LEU A 20 11.35 0.49 3.06
N GLU A 21 12.54 1.09 3.19
CA GLU A 21 12.80 2.40 3.76
C GLU A 21 12.18 3.52 2.93
N ASP A 22 12.12 3.39 1.60
CA ASP A 22 11.45 4.37 0.73
C ASP A 22 9.98 4.56 1.09
N HIS A 23 9.31 3.50 1.52
CA HIS A 23 7.97 3.60 2.10
C HIS A 23 8.04 4.11 3.55
N THR A 24 8.71 3.35 4.44
CA THR A 24 8.50 3.51 5.89
C THR A 24 9.16 4.75 6.47
N LEU A 25 10.23 5.25 5.85
CA LEU A 25 10.96 6.45 6.25
C LEU A 25 10.76 7.58 5.24
N GLY A 26 11.00 7.30 3.96
CA GLY A 26 10.95 8.29 2.88
C GLY A 26 9.54 8.89 2.73
N PHE A 27 8.64 8.13 2.12
CA PHE A 27 7.27 8.58 1.88
C PHE A 27 6.56 8.97 3.17
N ARG A 28 6.59 8.14 4.22
CA ARG A 28 5.90 8.46 5.48
C ARG A 28 6.46 9.70 6.20
N GLY A 29 7.72 10.06 5.98
CA GLY A 29 8.33 11.28 6.50
C GLY A 29 8.09 12.51 5.62
N SER A 30 7.56 12.35 4.41
CA SER A 30 7.49 13.42 3.42
C SER A 30 6.28 14.34 3.60
N PRO A 31 6.32 15.59 3.10
CA PRO A 31 5.16 16.48 3.05
C PRO A 31 3.98 15.90 2.28
N GLU A 32 4.26 15.15 1.21
CA GLU A 32 3.25 14.53 0.34
C GLU A 32 2.41 13.50 1.10
N TYR A 33 2.98 12.80 2.09
CA TYR A 33 2.21 11.90 2.94
C TYR A 33 1.08 12.62 3.67
N GLN A 34 1.24 13.88 4.08
CA GLN A 34 0.14 14.63 4.71
C GLN A 34 -1.00 14.90 3.72
N GLY A 35 -0.68 15.15 2.45
CA GLY A 35 -1.67 15.25 1.37
C GLY A 35 -2.40 13.93 1.15
N TRP A 36 -1.64 12.84 1.03
CA TRP A 36 -2.14 11.47 0.91
C TRP A 36 -3.11 11.10 2.05
N ARG A 37 -2.69 11.33 3.30
CA ARG A 37 -3.52 11.06 4.48
C ARG A 37 -4.84 11.81 4.43
N ARG A 38 -4.80 13.10 4.11
CA ARG A 38 -6.00 13.94 4.06
C ARG A 38 -7.04 13.41 3.06
N LEU A 39 -6.55 12.95 1.90
CA LEU A 39 -7.40 12.43 0.84
C LEU A 39 -8.00 11.06 1.15
N LEU A 40 -7.32 10.22 1.94
CA LEU A 40 -7.70 8.81 2.06
C LEU A 40 -8.12 8.34 3.45
N HIS A 41 -7.57 8.90 4.52
CA HIS A 41 -7.77 8.35 5.87
C HIS A 41 -9.23 8.33 6.32
N HIS A 42 -10.07 9.22 5.80
CA HIS A 42 -11.49 9.27 6.17
C HIS A 42 -12.33 8.15 5.53
N PHE A 43 -11.78 7.38 4.59
CA PHE A 43 -12.40 6.17 4.05
C PHE A 43 -12.01 4.91 4.82
N TYR A 44 -11.11 5.01 5.81
CA TYR A 44 -10.63 3.85 6.56
C TYR A 44 -11.55 3.55 7.74
N ASP A 45 -12.01 2.31 7.82
CA ASP A 45 -12.77 1.78 8.94
C ASP A 45 -12.54 0.25 9.04
N PRO A 46 -11.60 -0.22 9.89
CA PRO A 46 -10.60 0.50 10.68
C PRO A 46 -9.38 0.96 9.84
N PHE A 47 -8.26 1.33 10.49
CA PHE A 47 -7.00 1.50 9.76
C PHE A 47 -6.65 0.23 8.96
N PRO A 48 -6.17 0.36 7.71
CA PRO A 48 -5.84 -0.80 6.90
C PRO A 48 -4.59 -1.49 7.43
N ASP A 49 -4.52 -2.80 7.22
CA ASP A 49 -3.28 -3.56 7.33
C ASP A 49 -2.30 -3.07 6.26
N VAL A 50 -1.04 -2.91 6.64
CA VAL A 50 0.05 -2.50 5.74
C VAL A 50 1.15 -3.53 5.84
N GLU A 51 1.38 -4.24 4.75
CA GLU A 51 2.34 -5.33 4.65
C GLU A 51 3.25 -5.12 3.44
N HIS A 52 4.46 -5.67 3.52
CA HIS A 52 5.48 -5.57 2.47
C HIS A 52 5.91 -6.97 2.08
N TYR A 53 5.96 -7.22 0.78
CA TYR A 53 6.22 -8.53 0.22
C TYR A 53 7.39 -8.45 -0.75
N GLN A 54 8.19 -9.50 -0.80
CA GLN A 54 9.20 -9.70 -1.82
C GLN A 54 8.75 -10.83 -2.75
N VAL A 55 9.10 -10.72 -4.03
CA VAL A 55 8.89 -11.82 -4.99
C VAL A 55 9.84 -12.96 -4.61
N VAL A 56 9.30 -14.16 -4.47
CA VAL A 56 10.08 -15.38 -4.27
C VAL A 56 9.95 -16.21 -5.54
N GLY A 57 11.05 -16.40 -6.27
CA GLY A 57 11.11 -17.28 -7.44
C GLY A 57 10.81 -16.64 -8.79
N ALA A 58 11.55 -15.60 -9.19
CA ALA A 58 11.45 -14.96 -10.50
C ALA A 58 12.02 -15.81 -11.67
N ASP A 59 11.91 -17.14 -11.61
CA ASP A 59 12.32 -18.08 -12.67
C ASP A 59 11.12 -18.87 -13.23
N TYR A 60 9.97 -18.21 -13.40
CA TYR A 60 8.96 -18.67 -14.34
C TYR A 60 8.80 -17.60 -15.40
N GLY A 61 9.43 -17.85 -16.55
CA GLY A 61 9.52 -16.94 -17.68
C GLY A 61 8.19 -16.26 -18.00
N MET A 62 8.20 -14.95 -17.84
CA MET A 62 7.45 -14.01 -18.66
C MET A 62 8.47 -13.12 -19.35
#